data_AF-A0AAQ4FCN7-F1
#
_entry.id   AF-A0AAQ4FCN7-F1
#
_cell.length_a   1.000
_cell.length_b   1.000
_cell.length_c   1.000
_cell.angle_alpha   90.00
_cell.angle_beta   90.00
_cell.angle_gamma   90.00
#
_symmetry.space_group_name_H-M   'P 1'
#
loop_
_entity.id
_entity.type
_entity.pdbx_description
1 polymer ?
#
loop_
_entity_poly.entity_id
_entity_poly.type
_entity_poly.pdbx_seq_one_letter_code
_entity_poly.pdbx_strand_id
1 'polypeptide(L)'
;MLALLVALCFFSAAVLAQDCDKAQFDDATMKEAGEAATKLMKDCVHLLDKYPAPLSTIADGMKMLCNDYAACHDKHEALTPKPDEYRKQLIVCVQPHFIKFYKSRPELKHDPETVAKEVSECIMDHIPLSKNMGMAVGQWILKILGAQGQ
;
A
#
# COMPACT_ATOMS: atom_id res chain seq x y z
N MET A 1 48.62 -19.60 4.14
CA MET A 1 47.23 -19.42 4.63
C MET A 1 46.92 -17.93 4.64
N LEU A 2 46.44 -17.37 3.52
CA LEU A 2 46.03 -15.97 3.46
C LEU A 2 44.97 -15.79 2.36
N ALA A 3 43.94 -16.64 2.38
CA ALA A 3 42.86 -16.64 1.39
C ALA A 3 41.50 -16.84 2.07
N LEU A 4 41.31 -16.23 3.24
CA LEU A 4 40.09 -16.41 4.05
C LEU A 4 39.53 -15.09 4.62
N LEU A 5 39.69 -13.98 3.88
CA LEU A 5 39.27 -12.64 4.34
C LEU A 5 38.47 -11.83 3.31
N VAL A 6 37.85 -12.48 2.31
CA VAL A 6 37.05 -11.75 1.28
C VAL A 6 35.60 -12.27 1.16
N ALA A 7 35.16 -13.19 2.03
CA ALA A 7 33.85 -13.85 1.88
C ALA A 7 32.71 -13.30 2.76
N LEU A 8 32.88 -12.18 3.48
CA LEU A 8 31.91 -11.72 4.49
C LEU A 8 31.25 -10.35 4.25
N CYS A 9 31.45 -9.71 3.09
CA CYS A 9 30.93 -8.35 2.86
C CYS A 9 29.88 -8.24 1.73
N PHE A 10 29.24 -9.35 1.34
CA PHE A 10 28.17 -9.35 0.32
C PHE A 10 26.93 -10.16 0.74
N PHE A 11 26.56 -10.15 2.02
CA PHE A 11 25.14 -10.34 2.34
C PHE A 11 24.42 -9.04 2.01
N SER A 12 24.19 -8.89 0.71
CA SER A 12 23.31 -7.93 0.08
C SER A 12 22.06 -7.78 0.93
N ALA A 13 21.87 -6.60 1.51
CA ALA A 13 20.57 -6.13 1.99
C ALA A 13 19.64 -5.97 0.77
N ALA A 14 19.33 -7.07 0.12
CA ALA A 14 18.19 -7.20 -0.75
C ALA A 14 17.05 -7.69 0.14
N VAL A 15 16.57 -6.81 1.02
CA VAL A 15 15.16 -6.88 1.42
C VAL A 15 14.41 -6.54 0.13
N LEU A 16 14.22 -7.55 -0.69
CA LEU A 16 13.45 -7.46 -1.92
C LEU A 16 12.09 -6.93 -1.51
N ALA A 17 11.63 -5.86 -2.15
CA ALA A 17 10.27 -5.35 -2.00
C ALA A 17 9.34 -6.57 -2.06
N GLN A 18 8.71 -6.89 -0.94
CA GLN A 18 7.82 -8.03 -0.88
C GLN A 18 6.57 -7.61 -1.64
N ASP A 19 6.38 -8.19 -2.83
CA ASP A 19 5.16 -7.99 -3.60
C ASP A 19 3.97 -8.30 -2.69
N CYS A 20 3.07 -7.34 -2.53
CA CYS A 20 1.91 -7.50 -1.67
C CYS A 20 1.10 -8.72 -2.08
N ASP A 21 0.97 -9.02 -3.37
CA ASP A 21 0.24 -10.19 -3.86
C ASP A 21 0.86 -11.54 -3.46
N LYS A 22 2.14 -11.54 -3.05
CA LYS A 22 2.89 -12.74 -2.62
C LYS A 22 3.13 -12.80 -1.12
N ALA A 23 2.74 -11.76 -0.38
CA ALA A 23 2.87 -11.79 1.06
C ALA A 23 2.01 -12.92 1.66
N GLN A 24 2.48 -13.52 2.75
CA GLN A 24 1.69 -14.49 3.50
C GLN A 24 1.69 -14.03 4.95
N PHE A 25 0.51 -13.90 5.50
CA PHE A 25 0.28 -13.52 6.89
C PHE A 25 -0.46 -14.65 7.58
N ASP A 26 -0.18 -14.84 8.87
CA ASP A 26 -0.91 -15.80 9.69
C ASP A 26 -2.39 -15.39 9.86
N ASP A 27 -3.22 -16.35 10.28
CA ASP A 27 -4.66 -16.16 10.43
C ASP A 27 -5.01 -15.06 11.45
N ALA A 28 -4.18 -14.88 12.49
CA ALA A 28 -4.41 -13.85 13.50
C ALA A 28 -4.20 -12.45 12.89
N THR A 29 -3.11 -12.25 12.15
CA THR A 29 -2.81 -11.04 11.42
C THR A 29 -3.88 -10.75 10.37
N MET A 30 -4.33 -11.75 9.62
CA MET A 30 -5.39 -11.58 8.61
C MET A 30 -6.76 -11.26 9.23
N LYS A 31 -7.04 -11.72 10.45
CA LYS A 31 -8.25 -11.34 11.19
C LYS A 31 -8.21 -9.86 11.58
N GLU A 32 -7.12 -9.40 12.19
CA GLU A 32 -6.94 -7.99 12.57
C GLU A 32 -6.94 -7.07 11.35
N ALA A 33 -6.27 -7.50 10.27
CA ALA A 33 -6.28 -6.80 8.99
C ALA A 33 -7.69 -6.65 8.44
N GLY A 34 -8.57 -7.64 8.61
CA GLY A 34 -9.96 -7.55 8.20
C GLY A 34 -10.77 -6.50 8.95
N GLU A 35 -10.55 -6.36 10.25
CA GLU A 35 -11.18 -5.32 11.08
C GLU A 35 -10.70 -3.93 10.65
N ALA A 36 -9.38 -3.76 10.46
CA ALA A 36 -8.79 -2.51 9.98
C ALA A 36 -9.24 -2.15 8.55
N ALA A 37 -9.27 -3.13 7.64
CA ALA A 37 -9.78 -2.96 6.28
C ALA A 37 -11.25 -2.55 6.26
N THR A 38 -12.08 -3.18 7.10
CA THR A 38 -13.50 -2.84 7.22
C THR A 38 -13.68 -1.40 7.68
N LYS A 39 -12.90 -0.97 8.67
CA LYS A 39 -12.91 0.41 9.14
C LYS A 39 -12.46 1.39 8.04
N LEU A 40 -11.33 1.11 7.39
CA LEU A 40 -10.82 1.93 6.28
C LEU A 40 -11.86 2.08 5.16
N MET A 41 -12.47 0.97 4.73
CA MET A 41 -13.51 1.01 3.73
C MET A 41 -14.69 1.85 4.17
N LYS A 42 -15.15 1.72 5.43
CA LYS A 42 -16.24 2.53 5.96
C LYS A 42 -15.91 4.02 5.96
N ASP A 43 -14.69 4.37 6.36
CA ASP A 43 -14.24 5.77 6.44
C ASP A 43 -14.06 6.39 5.03
N CYS A 44 -13.66 5.58 4.03
CA CYS A 44 -13.42 6.05 2.66
C CYS A 44 -14.52 5.72 1.63
N VAL A 45 -15.60 5.01 2.00
CA VAL A 45 -16.63 4.54 1.03
C VAL A 45 -17.31 5.68 0.29
N HIS A 46 -17.45 6.85 0.94
CA HIS A 46 -18.04 8.05 0.34
C HIS A 46 -17.32 8.51 -0.93
N LEU A 47 -16.03 8.16 -1.09
CA LEU A 47 -15.27 8.46 -2.30
C LEU A 47 -15.71 7.61 -3.49
N LEU A 48 -16.32 6.44 -3.27
CA LEU A 48 -16.88 5.61 -4.36
C LEU A 48 -18.15 6.24 -4.93
N ASP A 49 -18.96 6.90 -4.10
CA ASP A 49 -20.13 7.66 -4.55
C ASP A 49 -19.70 8.91 -5.34
N LYS A 50 -18.65 9.58 -4.87
CA LYS A 50 -18.10 10.78 -5.52
C LYS A 50 -17.35 10.45 -6.82
N TYR A 51 -16.61 9.34 -6.83
CA TYR A 51 -15.78 8.90 -7.94
C TYR A 51 -16.12 7.46 -8.34
N PRO A 52 -17.27 7.25 -9.02
CA PRO A 52 -17.69 5.91 -9.43
C PRO A 52 -16.65 5.29 -10.36
N ALA A 53 -16.21 4.08 -10.02
CA ALA A 53 -15.23 3.32 -10.80
C ALA A 53 -15.64 1.85 -10.88
N PRO A 54 -15.27 1.13 -11.96
CA PRO A 54 -15.40 -0.32 -12.00
C PRO A 54 -14.66 -0.99 -10.84
N LEU A 55 -15.20 -2.11 -10.32
CA LEU A 55 -14.53 -2.89 -9.26
C LEU A 55 -13.11 -3.32 -9.67
N SER A 56 -12.89 -3.61 -10.96
CA SER A 56 -11.55 -3.91 -11.50
C SER A 56 -10.58 -2.74 -11.34
N THR A 57 -11.03 -1.51 -11.58
CA THR A 57 -10.20 -0.31 -11.40
C THR A 57 -9.88 -0.10 -9.92
N ILE A 58 -10.83 -0.35 -9.02
CA ILE A 58 -10.58 -0.29 -7.56
C ILE A 58 -9.56 -1.35 -7.15
N ALA A 59 -9.71 -2.60 -7.62
CA ALA A 59 -8.78 -3.68 -7.34
C ALA A 59 -7.36 -3.35 -7.84
N ASP A 60 -7.22 -2.88 -9.07
CA ASP A 60 -5.91 -2.48 -9.62
C ASP A 60 -5.26 -1.35 -8.80
N GLY A 61 -6.07 -0.37 -8.35
CA GLY A 61 -5.61 0.72 -7.51
C GLY A 61 -5.09 0.22 -6.16
N MET A 62 -5.77 -0.76 -5.56
CA MET A 62 -5.34 -1.39 -4.31
C MET A 62 -4.09 -2.25 -4.47
N LYS A 63 -3.93 -2.95 -5.61
CA LYS A 63 -2.68 -3.68 -5.92
C LYS A 63 -1.49 -2.73 -6.02
N MET A 64 -1.67 -1.62 -6.76
CA MET A 64 -0.66 -0.56 -6.87
C MET A 64 -0.29 -0.02 -5.49
N LEU A 65 -1.29 0.42 -4.71
CA LEU A 65 -1.06 0.96 -3.38
C LEU A 65 -0.32 -0.05 -2.50
N CYS A 66 -0.71 -1.32 -2.47
CA CYS A 66 -0.13 -2.26 -1.53
C CYS A 66 1.37 -2.52 -1.82
N ASN A 67 1.75 -2.56 -3.09
CA ASN A 67 3.15 -2.66 -3.51
C ASN A 67 3.93 -1.37 -3.19
N ASP A 68 3.37 -0.21 -3.53
CA ASP A 68 4.02 1.09 -3.30
C ASP A 68 4.12 1.41 -1.80
N TYR A 69 3.13 1.01 -1.00
CA TYR A 69 3.13 1.15 0.44
C TYR A 69 4.29 0.37 1.07
N ALA A 70 4.52 -0.88 0.67
CA ALA A 70 5.64 -1.68 1.18
C ALA A 70 7.00 -1.01 0.86
N ALA A 71 7.18 -0.54 -0.39
CA ALA A 71 8.40 0.13 -0.82
C ALA A 71 8.62 1.49 -0.14
N CYS A 72 7.54 2.26 0.05
CA CYS A 72 7.59 3.54 0.77
C CYS A 72 7.92 3.36 2.25
N HIS A 73 7.48 2.27 2.89
CA HIS A 73 7.89 1.92 4.25
C HIS A 73 9.38 1.65 4.33
N ASP A 74 9.93 0.83 3.44
CA ASP A 74 11.37 0.50 3.42
C ASP A 74 12.23 1.75 3.27
N LYS A 75 11.79 2.71 2.44
CA LYS A 75 12.49 3.99 2.25
C LYS A 75 12.48 4.89 3.48
N HIS A 76 11.45 4.79 4.33
CA HIS A 76 11.19 5.74 5.42
C HIS A 76 11.22 5.09 6.81
N GLU A 77 11.71 3.85 6.94
CA GLU A 77 11.75 3.06 8.18
C GLU A 77 12.36 3.82 9.37
N ALA A 78 13.38 4.64 9.12
CA ALA A 78 14.04 5.45 10.15
C ALA A 78 13.11 6.47 10.84
N LEU A 79 11.97 6.80 10.24
CA LEU A 79 10.96 7.71 10.78
C LEU A 79 9.89 7.01 11.62
N THR A 80 9.87 5.67 11.70
CA THR A 80 8.91 4.92 12.50
C THR A 80 8.74 5.39 13.96
N PRO A 81 9.76 5.93 14.67
CA PRO A 81 9.58 6.49 16.00
C PRO A 81 8.81 7.83 16.05
N LYS A 82 8.54 8.44 14.90
CA LYS A 82 7.88 9.74 14.74
C LYS A 82 6.65 9.60 13.83
N PRO A 83 5.51 9.10 14.35
CA PRO A 83 4.38 8.64 13.54
C PRO A 83 3.80 9.73 12.61
N ASP A 84 3.72 10.98 13.04
CA ASP A 84 3.17 12.06 12.23
C ASP A 84 4.10 12.44 11.07
N GLU A 85 5.41 12.53 11.34
CA GLU A 85 6.43 12.78 10.32
C GLU A 85 6.49 11.60 9.34
N TYR A 86 6.37 10.37 9.86
CA TYR A 86 6.36 9.16 9.07
C TYR A 86 5.16 9.11 8.13
N ARG A 87 3.94 9.30 8.64
CA ARG A 87 2.73 9.32 7.82
C ARG A 87 2.81 10.36 6.71
N LYS A 88 3.29 11.56 7.02
CA LYS A 88 3.49 12.62 6.04
C LYS A 88 4.44 12.20 4.90
N GLN A 89 5.55 11.55 5.23
CA GLN A 89 6.49 11.07 4.20
C GLN A 89 5.92 9.91 3.39
N LEU A 90 5.15 9.02 4.00
CA LEU A 90 4.45 7.95 3.28
C LEU A 90 3.44 8.53 2.27
N ILE A 91 2.64 9.53 2.66
CA ILE A 91 1.70 10.22 1.76
C ILE A 91 2.45 10.83 0.56
N VAL A 92 3.51 11.58 0.82
CA VAL A 92 4.35 12.18 -0.24
C VAL A 92 4.95 11.11 -1.15
N CYS A 93 5.30 9.96 -0.60
CA CYS A 93 5.87 8.85 -1.37
C CYS A 93 4.83 8.19 -2.29
N VAL A 94 3.62 7.91 -1.81
CA VAL A 94 2.59 7.18 -2.59
C VAL A 94 1.82 8.08 -3.56
N GLN A 95 1.64 9.37 -3.26
CA GLN A 95 0.78 10.27 -4.02
C GLN A 95 1.11 10.36 -5.53
N PRO A 96 2.39 10.42 -5.96
CA PRO A 96 2.74 10.39 -7.39
C PRO A 96 2.26 9.12 -8.11
N HIS A 97 2.19 7.99 -7.40
CA HIS A 97 1.75 6.72 -7.95
C HIS A 97 0.24 6.70 -8.17
N PHE A 98 -0.53 7.25 -7.24
CA PHE A 98 -1.97 7.48 -7.43
C PHE A 98 -2.25 8.42 -8.60
N ILE A 99 -1.50 9.53 -8.73
CA ILE A 99 -1.67 10.46 -9.85
C ILE A 99 -1.42 9.74 -11.18
N LYS A 100 -0.33 8.98 -11.28
CA LYS A 100 -0.01 8.20 -12.48
C LYS A 100 -1.10 7.18 -12.78
N PHE A 101 -1.57 6.46 -11.76
CA PHE A 101 -2.65 5.49 -11.88
C PHE A 101 -3.92 6.12 -12.44
N TYR A 102 -4.42 7.20 -11.81
CA TYR A 102 -5.67 7.81 -12.25
C TYR A 102 -5.56 8.50 -13.61
N LYS A 103 -4.39 9.03 -13.97
CA LYS A 103 -4.14 9.55 -15.34
C LYS A 103 -4.25 8.48 -16.42
N SER A 104 -4.04 7.20 -16.07
CA SER A 104 -4.18 6.09 -17.02
C SER A 104 -5.58 5.45 -17.03
N ARG A 105 -6.56 6.04 -16.33
CA ARG A 105 -7.95 5.53 -16.24
C ARG A 105 -8.92 6.46 -16.96
N PRO A 106 -9.04 6.37 -18.30
CA PRO A 106 -9.91 7.24 -19.08
C PRO A 106 -11.40 7.09 -18.74
N GLU A 107 -11.79 6.03 -18.04
CA GLU A 107 -13.15 5.82 -17.54
C GLU A 107 -13.53 6.79 -16.41
N LEU A 108 -12.56 7.39 -15.72
CA LEU A 108 -12.79 8.38 -14.67
C LEU A 108 -12.87 9.78 -15.29
N LYS A 109 -14.05 10.37 -15.25
CA LYS A 109 -14.33 11.70 -15.85
C LYS A 109 -13.86 12.89 -14.99
N HIS A 110 -13.33 12.61 -13.81
CA HIS A 110 -12.88 13.63 -12.86
C HIS A 110 -11.42 13.99 -13.11
N ASP A 111 -10.99 15.14 -12.60
CA ASP A 111 -9.59 15.53 -12.63
C ASP A 111 -8.73 14.48 -11.90
N PRO A 112 -7.79 13.80 -12.58
CA PRO A 112 -6.99 12.73 -11.98
C PRO A 112 -6.18 13.16 -10.77
N GLU A 113 -5.72 14.42 -10.71
CA GLU A 113 -4.93 14.92 -9.59
C GLU A 113 -5.79 15.12 -8.34
N THR A 114 -7.01 15.63 -8.52
CA THR A 114 -8.01 15.74 -7.45
C THR A 114 -8.40 14.37 -6.90
N VAL A 115 -8.73 13.41 -7.77
CA VAL A 115 -9.08 12.04 -7.35
C VAL A 115 -7.91 11.38 -6.63
N ALA A 116 -6.69 11.49 -7.19
CA ALA A 116 -5.49 10.94 -6.58
C ALA A 116 -5.26 11.49 -5.18
N LYS A 117 -5.40 12.81 -5.01
CA LYS A 117 -5.20 13.45 -3.72
C LYS A 117 -6.21 12.95 -2.69
N GLU A 118 -7.51 13.06 -2.97
CA GLU A 118 -8.54 12.71 -1.99
C GLU A 118 -8.53 11.22 -1.62
N VAL A 119 -8.33 10.33 -2.60
CA VAL A 119 -8.26 8.89 -2.34
C VAL A 119 -7.00 8.52 -1.57
N SER A 120 -5.84 9.05 -1.97
CA SER A 120 -4.59 8.74 -1.27
C SER A 120 -4.57 9.30 0.14
N GLU A 121 -5.04 10.53 0.38
CA GLU A 121 -5.16 11.11 1.72
C GLU A 121 -6.09 10.25 2.59
N CYS A 122 -7.29 9.90 2.11
CA CYS A 122 -8.21 9.09 2.91
C CYS A 122 -7.62 7.73 3.27
N ILE A 123 -7.07 7.00 2.29
CA ILE A 123 -6.47 5.69 2.56
C ILE A 123 -5.28 5.82 3.51
N MET A 124 -4.39 6.77 3.24
CA MET A 124 -3.17 6.95 4.01
C MET A 124 -3.40 7.50 5.40
N ASP A 125 -4.55 8.10 5.71
CA ASP A 125 -4.91 8.50 7.08
C ASP A 125 -5.42 7.32 7.91
N HIS A 126 -6.09 6.35 7.27
CA HIS A 126 -6.78 5.24 7.95
C HIS A 126 -6.03 3.92 7.91
N ILE A 127 -5.09 3.73 6.98
CA ILE A 127 -4.25 2.53 6.94
C ILE A 127 -3.33 2.50 8.18
N PRO A 128 -3.13 1.34 8.82
CA PRO A 128 -2.16 1.16 9.90
C PRO A 128 -0.77 1.65 9.48
N LEU A 129 0.04 2.17 10.41
CA LEU A 129 1.42 2.61 10.13
C LEU A 129 2.47 1.50 10.24
N SER A 130 2.08 0.30 10.66
CA SER A 130 2.97 -0.86 10.61
C SER A 130 3.03 -1.38 9.18
N LYS A 131 4.23 -1.57 8.62
CA LYS A 131 4.42 -2.15 7.27
C LYS A 131 3.65 -3.46 7.11
N ASN A 132 3.88 -4.38 8.06
CA ASN A 132 3.26 -5.71 8.08
C ASN A 132 1.73 -5.61 8.07
N MET A 133 1.17 -4.79 8.97
CA MET A 133 -0.28 -4.67 9.10
C MET A 133 -0.91 -3.91 7.91
N GLY A 134 -0.25 -2.88 7.38
CA GLY A 134 -0.74 -2.17 6.20
C GLY A 134 -0.75 -3.05 4.94
N MET A 135 0.28 -3.88 4.75
CA MET A 135 0.30 -4.89 3.68
C MET A 135 -0.79 -5.95 3.86
N ALA A 136 -0.99 -6.44 5.09
CA ALA A 136 -2.06 -7.39 5.40
C ALA A 136 -3.46 -6.81 5.13
N VAL A 137 -3.69 -5.54 5.46
CA VAL A 137 -4.91 -4.80 5.11
C VAL A 137 -5.11 -4.75 3.59
N GLY A 138 -4.06 -4.40 2.84
CA GLY A 138 -4.11 -4.38 1.38
C GLY A 138 -4.45 -5.74 0.78
N GLN A 139 -3.80 -6.81 1.25
CA GLN A 139 -4.13 -8.18 0.85
C GLN A 139 -5.56 -8.57 1.18
N TRP A 140 -6.04 -8.22 2.37
CA TRP A 140 -7.40 -8.54 2.79
C TRP A 140 -8.43 -7.85 1.88
N ILE A 141 -8.19 -6.57 1.52
CA ILE A 141 -9.04 -5.85 0.57
C ILE A 141 -9.02 -6.52 -0.81
N LEU A 142 -7.84 -6.90 -1.31
CA LEU A 142 -7.72 -7.62 -2.59
C LEU A 142 -8.45 -8.96 -2.58
N LYS A 143 -8.42 -9.68 -1.45
CA LYS A 143 -9.16 -10.93 -1.26
C LYS A 143 -10.67 -10.74 -1.41
N ILE A 144 -11.25 -9.75 -0.74
CA ILE A 144 -12.71 -9.52 -0.79
C ILE A 144 -13.18 -8.95 -2.14
N LEU A 145 -12.29 -8.26 -2.87
CA LEU A 145 -12.56 -7.82 -4.24
C LEU A 145 -12.43 -8.96 -5.26
N GLY A 146 -12.05 -10.17 -4.84
CA GLY A 146 -11.83 -11.32 -5.73
C GLY A 146 -10.57 -11.17 -6.61
N ALA A 147 -9.63 -10.32 -6.20
CA ALA A 147 -8.44 -9.96 -6.98
C ALA A 147 -7.16 -10.67 -6.51
N GLN A 148 -7.24 -11.48 -5.45
CA GLN A 148 -6.14 -12.30 -4.94
C GLN A 148 -6.06 -13.64 -5.70
N GLY A 149 -4.93 -13.93 -6.36
CA GLY A 149 -4.70 -15.19 -7.09
C GLY A 149 -4.91 -15.14 -8.61
N GLN A 150 -4.96 -13.95 -9.21
CA GLN A 150 -4.83 -13.73 -10.67
C GLN A 150 -3.49 -13.08 -11.00
#